data_AF-A0A095XY80-F1
#
_entry.id   AF-A0A095XY80-F1
#
_cell.length_a   1.000
_cell.length_b   1.000
_cell.length_c   1.000
_cell.angle_alpha   90.00
_cell.angle_beta   90.00
_cell.angle_gamma   90.00
#
_symmetry.space_group_name_H-M   'P 1'
#
loop_
_entity.id
_entity.type
_entity.pdbx_description
1 polymer ?
#
loop_
_entity_poly.entity_id
_entity_poly.type
_entity_poly.pdbx_seq_one_letter_code
_entity_poly.pdbx_strand_id
1 'polypeptide(L)'
;MRGINEIKKEFLHKLEFFYRNFGSIWSVEDFTNNRNVQSLLKDYLLVLEEKGIVKVIEGNKFKITNLPSSIMPRQSNSRTKE
;
A
#
# COMPACT_ATOMS: atom_id res chain seq x y z
N MET A 1 -14.55 12.91 7.49
CA MET A 1 -13.71 11.72 7.76
C MET A 1 -13.27 11.15 6.41
N ARG A 2 -11.98 10.87 6.20
CA ARG A 2 -11.56 10.17 4.97
C ARG A 2 -12.11 8.74 4.99
N GLY A 3 -12.53 8.24 3.84
CA GLY A 3 -13.01 6.86 3.73
C GLY A 3 -11.86 5.85 3.83
N ILE A 4 -12.14 4.66 4.39
CA ILE A 4 -11.15 3.57 4.48
C ILE A 4 -10.53 3.25 3.11
N ASN A 5 -11.34 3.30 2.04
CA ASN A 5 -10.88 3.03 0.67
C ASN A 5 -9.91 4.10 0.15
N GLU A 6 -10.12 5.36 0.51
CA GLU A 6 -9.23 6.47 0.11
C GLU A 6 -7.86 6.32 0.77
N ILE A 7 -7.84 5.97 2.05
CA ILE A 7 -6.61 5.72 2.82
C ILE A 7 -5.80 4.58 2.19
N LYS A 8 -6.46 3.46 1.88
CA LYS A 8 -5.80 2.31 1.25
C LYS A 8 -5.24 2.66 -0.14
N LYS A 9 -6.00 3.40 -0.95
CA LYS A 9 -5.55 3.83 -2.29
C LYS A 9 -4.35 4.78 -2.21
N GLU A 10 -4.40 5.77 -1.31
CA GLU A 10 -3.28 6.68 -1.07
C GLU A 10 -2.03 5.92 -0.62
N PHE A 11 -2.21 4.94 0.28
CA PHE A 11 -1.11 4.10 0.74
C PHE A 11 -0.46 3.32 -0.41
N LEU A 12 -1.24 2.66 -1.27
CA LEU A 12 -0.71 1.97 -2.46
C LEU A 12 0.07 2.91 -3.39
N HIS A 13 -0.45 4.11 -3.63
CA HIS A 13 0.27 5.10 -4.44
C HIS A 13 1.62 5.49 -3.82
N LYS A 14 1.66 5.67 -2.49
CA LYS A 14 2.92 5.97 -1.78
C LYS A 14 3.90 4.80 -1.84
N LEU A 15 3.46 3.55 -1.72
CA LEU A 15 4.31 2.37 -1.88
C LEU A 15 4.99 2.37 -3.26
N GLU A 16 4.22 2.63 -4.32
CA GLU A 16 4.75 2.69 -5.68
C GLU A 16 5.75 3.84 -5.84
N PHE A 17 5.43 5.03 -5.34
CA PHE A 17 6.33 6.17 -5.38
C PHE A 17 7.63 5.92 -4.62
N PHE A 18 7.56 5.35 -3.41
CA PHE A 18 8.73 5.12 -2.58
C PHE A 18 9.65 4.04 -3.12
N TYR A 19 9.08 2.92 -3.59
CA TYR A 19 9.87 1.84 -4.18
C TYR A 19 10.66 2.29 -5.40
N ARG A 20 10.07 3.17 -6.24
CA ARG A 20 10.73 3.68 -7.44
C ARG A 20 11.81 4.72 -7.18
N ASN A 21 11.76 5.44 -6.05
CA ASN A 21 12.58 6.64 -5.85
C ASN A 21 13.51 6.61 -4.62
N PHE A 22 13.12 5.92 -3.54
CA PHE A 22 13.79 6.08 -2.24
C PHE A 22 14.21 4.76 -1.59
N GLY A 23 13.73 3.62 -2.11
CA GLY A 23 14.09 2.30 -1.64
C GLY A 23 12.89 1.49 -1.16
N SER A 24 13.18 0.31 -0.61
CA SER A 24 12.15 -0.71 -0.38
C SER A 24 11.76 -0.93 1.07
N ILE A 25 12.53 -0.48 2.06
CA ILE A 25 12.27 -0.76 3.48
C ILE A 25 11.68 0.48 4.14
N TRP A 26 10.51 0.33 4.75
CA TRP A 26 9.75 1.44 5.34
C TRP A 26 9.01 0.99 6.59
N SER A 27 8.59 1.96 7.41
CA SER A 27 7.72 1.76 8.56
C SER A 27 6.35 2.39 8.33
N VAL A 28 5.30 1.89 8.99
CA VAL A 28 3.95 2.48 8.90
C VAL A 28 3.95 3.96 9.38
N GLU A 29 4.80 4.29 10.35
CA GLU A 29 5.01 5.64 10.88
C GLU A 29 5.49 6.64 9.81
N ASP A 30 6.23 6.19 8.80
CA ASP A 30 6.72 7.06 7.71
C ASP A 30 5.56 7.58 6.84
N PHE A 31 4.38 6.94 6.91
CA PHE A 31 3.21 7.30 6.12
C PHE A 31 2.20 8.12 6.91
N THR A 32 2.15 7.94 8.25
CA THR A 32 1.17 8.60 9.11
C THR A 32 1.52 8.52 10.59
N ASN A 33 1.23 9.59 11.33
CA ASN A 33 1.28 9.65 12.79
C ASN A 33 -0.07 9.32 13.47
N ASN A 34 -1.14 9.10 12.70
CA ASN A 34 -2.46 8.81 13.25
C ASN A 34 -2.59 7.32 13.61
N ARG A 35 -2.68 7.02 14.92
CA ARG A 35 -2.75 5.64 15.44
C ARG A 35 -3.87 4.79 14.84
N ASN A 36 -5.04 5.37 14.57
CA ASN A 36 -6.17 4.64 13.96
C ASN A 36 -5.85 4.25 12.51
N VAL A 37 -5.23 5.16 11.77
CA VAL A 37 -4.76 4.89 10.40
C VAL A 37 -3.61 3.89 10.42
N GLN A 38 -2.68 3.99 11.38
CA GLN A 38 -1.60 3.01 11.51
C GLN A 38 -2.16 1.60 11.74
N SER A 39 -3.14 1.43 12.63
CA SER A 39 -3.80 0.13 12.84
C SER A 39 -4.43 -0.40 11.56
N LEU A 40 -5.20 0.44 10.85
CA LEU A 40 -5.79 0.08 9.57
C LEU A 40 -4.76 -0.32 8.51
N LEU A 41 -3.62 0.37 8.45
CA LEU A 41 -2.54 0.08 7.51
C LEU A 41 -1.81 -1.21 7.87
N LYS A 42 -1.64 -1.53 9.16
CA LYS A 42 -1.08 -2.81 9.61
C LYS A 42 -1.94 -3.98 9.16
N ASP A 43 -3.25 -3.90 9.38
CA ASP A 43 -4.18 -4.93 8.90
C ASP A 43 -4.12 -5.06 7.37
N TYR A 44 -3.98 -3.93 6.68
CA TYR A 44 -3.89 -3.93 5.23
C TYR A 44 -2.54 -4.46 4.70
N LEU A 45 -1.44 -4.27 5.43
CA LEU A 45 -0.12 -4.81 5.08
C LEU A 45 -0.14 -6.35 5.02
N LEU A 46 -0.88 -7.01 5.91
CA LEU A 46 -1.06 -8.47 5.86
C LEU A 46 -1.69 -8.90 4.53
N VAL A 47 -2.72 -8.19 4.08
CA VAL A 47 -3.37 -8.44 2.77
C VAL A 47 -2.40 -8.19 1.61
N LEU A 48 -1.52 -7.19 1.72
CA LEU A 48 -0.51 -6.91 0.69
C LEU A 48 0.63 -7.94 0.70
N GLU A 49 0.94 -8.52 1.85
CA GLU A 49 1.92 -9.59 1.99
C GLU A 49 1.43 -10.89 1.37
N GLU A 50 0.18 -11.28 1.60
CA GLU A 50 -0.46 -12.40 0.92
C GLU A 50 -0.44 -12.24 -0.61
N LYS A 51 -0.53 -11.00 -1.09
CA LYS A 51 -0.44 -10.67 -2.52
C LYS A 51 0.99 -10.57 -3.05
N GLY A 52 2.00 -10.73 -2.19
CA GLY A 52 3.41 -10.61 -2.58
C GLY A 52 3.83 -9.20 -3.00
N ILE A 53 3.14 -8.15 -2.52
CA ILE A 53 3.51 -6.74 -2.77
C ILE A 53 4.50 -6.26 -1.71
N VAL A 54 4.30 -6.66 -0.46
CA VAL A 54 5.19 -6.35 0.65
C VAL A 54 5.59 -7.63 1.38
N LYS A 55 6.60 -7.52 2.24
CA LYS A 55 6.96 -8.53 3.23
C LYS A 55 7.06 -7.82 4.58
N VAL A 56 6.26 -8.23 5.56
CA VAL A 56 6.35 -7.70 6.91
C VAL A 56 7.62 -8.26 7.55
N ILE A 57 8.39 -7.38 8.21
CA ILE A 57 9.66 -7.77 8.83
C ILE A 57 9.43 -7.94 10.34
N GLU A 58 9.30 -6.82 11.05
CA GLU A 58 9.13 -6.81 12.50
C GLU A 58 8.44 -5.51 12.93
N GLY A 59 7.50 -5.64 13.86
CA GLY A 59 6.71 -4.53 14.36
C GLY A 59 5.96 -3.82 13.24
N ASN A 60 6.39 -2.59 12.93
CA ASN A 60 5.73 -1.72 11.95
C ASN A 60 6.55 -1.58 10.66
N LYS A 61 7.67 -2.31 10.55
CA LYS A 61 8.56 -2.27 9.39
C LYS A 61 8.20 -3.34 8.38
N PHE A 62 8.27 -2.98 7.10
CA PHE A 62 8.02 -3.86 5.98
C PHE A 62 8.95 -3.54 4.81
N LYS A 63 9.13 -4.51 3.92
CA LYS A 63 9.84 -4.35 2.65
C LYS A 63 8.87 -4.43 1.49
N ILE A 64 8.90 -3.45 0.59
CA ILE A 64 8.20 -3.51 -0.70
C ILE A 64 8.97 -4.48 -1.59
N THR A 65 8.29 -5.52 -2.06
CA THR A 65 8.87 -6.61 -2.85
C THR A 65 8.45 -6.53 -4.32
N ASN A 66 7.24 -6.04 -4.57
CA ASN A 66 6.71 -5.80 -5.91
C ASN A 66 5.92 -4.49 -5.97
N LEU A 67 5.74 -3.99 -7.18
CA LEU A 67 4.93 -2.81 -7.43
C LEU A 67 3.43 -3.16 -7.34
N PRO A 68 2.62 -2.37 -6.61
CA PRO A 68 1.18 -2.54 -6.59
C PRO A 68 0.58 -2.58 -8.00
N SER A 69 1.05 -1.72 -8.91
CA SER A 69 0.60 -1.67 -10.31
C SER A 69 0.92 -2.92 -11.13
N SER A 70 1.90 -3.72 -10.73
CA SER A 70 2.26 -4.99 -11.40
C SER A 70 1.36 -6.15 -10.98
N ILE A 71 0.81 -6.11 -9.76
CA ILE A 71 0.03 -7.23 -9.18
C ILE A 71 -1.46 -6.93 -9.13
N MET A 72 -1.82 -5.66 -8.90
CA MET A 72 -3.18 -5.16 -8.98
C MET A 72 -3.32 -4.39 -10.29
N PRO A 73 -3.62 -5.06 -11.42
CA PRO A 73 -3.94 -4.34 -12.64
C PRO A 73 -5.06 -3.37 -12.31
N ARG A 74 -4.92 -2.13 -12.78
CA ARG A 74 -6.00 -1.13 -12.69
C ARG A 74 -7.27 -1.84 -13.10
N GLN A 75 -8.33 -1.78 -12.29
CA GLN A 75 -9.65 -2.11 -12.78
C GLN A 75 -9.85 -1.24 -14.01
N SER A 76 -9.72 -1.88 -15.19
CA SER A 76 -9.96 -1.25 -16.46
C SER A 76 -11.40 -0.80 -16.39
N ASN A 77 -11.63 0.51 -16.25
CA ASN A 77 -12.90 1.09 -16.61
C ASN A 77 -13.01 0.92 -18.12
N SER A 78 -13.40 -0.28 -18.58
CA SER A 78 -13.90 -0.50 -19.92
C SER A 78 -15.23 0.23 -20.00
N ARG A 79 -15.14 1.54 -20.23
CA ARG A 79 -16.25 2.28 -20.83
C ARG A 79 -16.28 1.81 -22.27
N THR A 80 -17.11 0.81 -22.53
CA THR A 80 -17.47 0.36 -23.87
C THR A 80 -17.88 1.61 -24.65
N LYS A 81 -17.18 1.87 -25.74
CA LYS A 81 -17.59 2.86 -26.73
C LYS A 81 -18.86 2.32 -27.38
N GLU A 82 -19.93 3.11 -27.33
CA GLU A 82 -20.96 3.13 -28.37
C GLU A 82 -20.77 4.42 -29.18
#